data_AF-A0A1X3RPD7-F1
#
_entry.id   AF-A0A1X3RPD7-F1
#
_cell.length_a   1.000
_cell.length_b   1.000
_cell.length_c   1.000
_cell.angle_alpha   90.00
_cell.angle_beta   90.00
_cell.angle_gamma   90.00
#
_symmetry.space_group_name_H-M   'P 1'
#
loop_
_entity.id
_entity.type
_entity.pdbx_description
1 polymer ?
#
loop_
_entity_poly.entity_id
_entity_poly.type
_entity_poly.pdbx_seq_one_letter_code
_entity_poly.pdbx_strand_id
1 'polypeptide(L)'
;SEHLQDIPQDQVRVVATATLRLAANADAFLDEAKRILGVPVQVISGEEEARLIYQGVAHTTGGPEQRLVVDIGGGSTELATGTGAQTKQLFSLPMGCVTWLERYFADRNLGEDNFARAEAAAREMVRTVKESLLAQGWQICVGASGTVQALQEIMVAQGMDEYITVAKLQQLKQRAIQCGKLEELEIDGLTLERALVFPSGLSILLAIFQELGIQTMTLAGGALREGLVYGMLHLPIGQDIRSRTLHNLQQRYLLDAGQARRVSALADNFAQQLVQDWQLDDRCRELLRSASLIHEIGLSIDFRQASHHAAYLIRNSDLPGFTPAQKKLLATLLHNQCNTLEPIPLTQQNALPVSQAQHLCRLLRLAIIFASRRRDDTLPAVRLRAEGETLQVILPAGWLSQYPLRAEMLEQESRWQSYVHWPLIIEESPA
;
A
#
# COMPACT_ATOMS: atom_id res chain seq x y z
N SER A 1 -15.99 -30.60 0.56
CA SER A 1 -14.61 -30.22 0.93
C SER A 1 -14.51 -30.16 2.45
N GLU A 2 -13.53 -30.82 3.09
CA GLU A 2 -13.35 -30.79 4.55
C GLU A 2 -13.23 -29.35 5.09
N HIS A 3 -12.58 -28.45 4.34
CA HIS A 3 -12.43 -27.04 4.73
C HIS A 3 -13.72 -26.22 4.81
N LEU A 4 -14.83 -26.70 4.23
CA LEU A 4 -16.11 -25.98 4.21
C LEU A 4 -17.20 -26.64 5.08
N GLN A 5 -16.93 -27.81 5.68
CA GLN A 5 -17.96 -28.64 6.30
C GLN A 5 -18.73 -27.93 7.43
N ASP A 6 -18.04 -27.11 8.23
CA ASP A 6 -18.61 -26.43 9.40
C ASP A 6 -18.93 -24.94 9.14
N ILE A 7 -18.82 -24.48 7.88
CA ILE A 7 -19.16 -23.10 7.51
C ILE A 7 -20.60 -23.06 6.99
N PRO A 8 -21.49 -22.22 7.56
CA PRO A 8 -22.85 -22.04 7.06
C PRO A 8 -22.86 -21.70 5.55
N GLN A 9 -23.70 -22.39 4.78
CA GLN A 9 -23.71 -22.27 3.32
C GLN A 9 -24.01 -20.85 2.82
N ASP A 10 -24.80 -20.08 3.57
CA ASP A 10 -25.12 -18.68 3.29
C ASP A 10 -23.91 -17.75 3.39
N GLN A 11 -22.88 -18.15 4.16
CA GLN A 11 -21.59 -17.47 4.32
C GLN A 11 -20.51 -17.98 3.34
N VAL A 12 -20.88 -18.85 2.39
CA VAL A 12 -20.00 -19.31 1.33
C VAL A 12 -20.48 -18.76 -0.01
N ARG A 13 -19.54 -18.22 -0.79
CA ARG A 13 -19.74 -17.84 -2.19
C ARG A 13 -18.62 -18.43 -3.02
N VAL A 14 -18.98 -19.18 -4.05
CA VAL A 14 -18.03 -19.74 -5.02
C VAL A 14 -18.37 -19.18 -6.38
N VAL A 15 -17.42 -18.53 -7.03
CA VAL A 15 -17.60 -17.95 -8.36
C VAL A 15 -16.62 -18.53 -9.36
N ALA A 16 -17.02 -18.50 -10.62
CA ALA A 16 -16.25 -18.93 -11.77
C ALA A 16 -16.20 -17.81 -12.81
N THR A 17 -15.02 -17.60 -13.41
CA THR A 17 -14.72 -16.44 -14.25
C THR A 17 -14.37 -16.84 -15.68
N ALA A 18 -13.47 -16.10 -16.37
CA ALA A 18 -13.24 -16.14 -17.81
C ALA A 18 -13.15 -17.55 -18.43
N THR A 19 -12.41 -18.47 -17.83
CA THR A 19 -12.24 -19.82 -18.37
C THR A 19 -13.56 -20.59 -18.44
N LEU A 20 -14.35 -20.57 -17.37
CA LEU A 20 -15.62 -21.28 -17.31
C LEU A 20 -16.76 -20.53 -18.02
N ARG A 21 -16.60 -19.22 -18.30
CA ARG A 21 -17.49 -18.50 -19.24
C ARG A 21 -17.36 -19.02 -20.67
N LEU A 22 -16.18 -19.48 -21.07
CA LEU A 22 -15.87 -19.86 -22.45
C LEU A 22 -15.91 -21.37 -22.70
N ALA A 23 -15.78 -22.19 -21.66
CA ALA A 23 -15.70 -23.63 -21.80
C ALA A 23 -17.03 -24.24 -22.30
N ALA A 24 -16.99 -24.92 -23.45
CA ALA A 24 -18.17 -25.60 -24.02
C ALA A 24 -18.72 -26.73 -23.12
N ASN A 25 -17.91 -27.26 -22.21
CA ASN A 25 -18.26 -28.29 -21.24
C ASN A 25 -18.40 -27.73 -19.80
N ALA A 26 -18.61 -26.43 -19.63
CA ALA A 26 -18.69 -25.79 -18.31
C ALA A 26 -19.74 -26.45 -17.41
N ASP A 27 -20.94 -26.77 -17.92
CA ASP A 27 -22.02 -27.37 -17.14
C ASP A 27 -21.61 -28.69 -16.47
N ALA A 28 -20.92 -29.57 -17.20
CA ALA A 28 -20.43 -30.83 -16.66
C ALA A 28 -19.41 -30.63 -15.52
N PHE A 29 -18.56 -29.61 -15.61
CA PHE A 29 -17.63 -29.25 -14.55
C PHE A 29 -18.36 -28.66 -13.33
N LEU A 30 -19.34 -27.77 -13.56
CA LEU A 30 -20.09 -27.08 -12.51
C LEU A 30 -20.97 -28.03 -11.70
N ASP A 31 -21.60 -29.01 -12.36
CA ASP A 31 -22.43 -30.03 -11.70
C ASP A 31 -21.60 -30.88 -10.74
N GLU A 32 -20.44 -31.35 -11.20
CA GLU A 32 -19.52 -32.13 -10.38
C GLU A 32 -18.92 -31.29 -9.24
N ALA A 33 -18.53 -30.05 -9.52
CA ALA A 33 -18.03 -29.12 -8.51
C ALA A 33 -19.07 -28.85 -7.41
N LYS A 34 -20.35 -28.61 -7.79
CA LYS A 34 -21.45 -28.43 -6.84
C LYS A 34 -21.63 -29.66 -5.94
N ARG A 35 -21.54 -30.87 -6.51
CA ARG A 35 -21.64 -32.13 -5.76
C ARG A 35 -20.51 -32.28 -4.74
N ILE A 36 -19.29 -31.89 -5.08
CA ILE A 36 -18.11 -31.97 -4.20
C ILE A 36 -18.11 -30.87 -3.12
N LEU A 37 -18.51 -29.65 -3.48
CA LEU A 37 -18.45 -28.48 -2.60
C LEU A 37 -19.66 -28.37 -1.68
N GLY A 38 -20.82 -28.89 -2.08
CA GLY A 38 -22.08 -28.75 -1.35
C GLY A 38 -22.74 -27.37 -1.51
N VAL A 39 -22.16 -26.50 -2.32
CA VAL A 39 -22.66 -25.15 -2.64
C VAL A 39 -22.54 -24.91 -4.16
N PRO A 40 -23.42 -24.09 -4.75
CA PRO A 40 -23.34 -23.81 -6.19
C PRO A 40 -22.10 -22.98 -6.54
N VAL A 41 -21.51 -23.27 -7.69
CA VAL A 41 -20.49 -22.42 -8.34
C VAL A 41 -21.21 -21.49 -9.30
N GLN A 42 -21.15 -20.18 -9.05
CA GLN A 42 -21.80 -19.18 -9.90
C GLN A 42 -20.83 -18.66 -10.96
N VAL A 43 -21.11 -18.93 -12.24
CA VAL A 43 -20.40 -18.26 -13.33
C VAL A 43 -20.85 -16.79 -13.37
N ILE A 44 -19.91 -15.87 -13.22
CA ILE A 44 -20.19 -14.42 -13.22
C ILE A 44 -19.79 -13.79 -14.54
N SER A 45 -20.51 -12.74 -14.96
CA SER A 45 -20.12 -11.94 -16.13
C SER A 45 -18.81 -11.20 -15.88
N GLY A 46 -18.15 -10.75 -16.95
CA GLY A 46 -16.95 -9.94 -16.81
C GLY A 46 -17.21 -8.59 -16.11
N GLU A 47 -18.37 -7.98 -16.35
CA GLU A 47 -18.76 -6.75 -15.64
C GLU A 47 -18.99 -6.98 -14.14
N GLU A 48 -19.59 -8.12 -13.76
CA GLU A 48 -19.79 -8.47 -12.36
C GLU A 48 -18.46 -8.79 -11.67
N GLU A 49 -17.54 -9.45 -12.37
CA GLU A 49 -16.17 -9.66 -11.91
C GLU A 49 -15.46 -8.31 -11.68
N ALA A 50 -15.52 -7.38 -12.64
CA ALA A 50 -14.97 -6.03 -12.50
C ALA A 50 -15.59 -5.27 -11.31
N ARG A 51 -16.91 -5.41 -11.12
CA ARG A 51 -17.63 -4.78 -10.00
C ARG A 51 -17.16 -5.31 -8.66
N LEU A 52 -17.03 -6.62 -8.52
CA LEU A 52 -16.56 -7.27 -7.29
C LEU A 52 -15.09 -6.97 -7.02
N ILE A 53 -14.23 -6.97 -8.04
CA ILE A 53 -12.82 -6.55 -7.92
C ILE A 53 -12.77 -5.10 -7.39
N TYR A 54 -13.52 -4.19 -8.01
CA TYR A 54 -13.58 -2.80 -7.54
C TYR A 54 -14.03 -2.70 -6.09
N GLN A 55 -15.05 -3.47 -5.68
CA GLN A 55 -15.48 -3.51 -4.28
C GLN A 55 -14.37 -4.01 -3.34
N GLY A 56 -13.68 -5.10 -3.69
CA GLY A 56 -12.54 -5.58 -2.92
C GLY A 56 -11.49 -4.48 -2.73
N VAL A 57 -11.08 -3.85 -3.83
CA VAL A 57 -10.13 -2.74 -3.84
C VAL A 57 -10.61 -1.56 -2.99
N ALA A 58 -11.86 -1.15 -3.13
CA ALA A 58 -12.44 -0.02 -2.40
C ALA A 58 -12.46 -0.25 -0.89
N HIS A 59 -12.60 -1.51 -0.45
CA HIS A 59 -12.59 -1.87 0.96
C HIS A 59 -11.18 -2.09 1.53
N THR A 60 -10.14 -2.23 0.71
CA THR A 60 -8.80 -2.59 1.19
C THR A 60 -7.70 -1.59 0.83
N THR A 61 -8.01 -0.56 0.03
CA THR A 61 -7.00 0.34 -0.53
C THR A 61 -7.21 1.77 -0.04
N GLY A 62 -6.12 2.39 0.42
CA GLY A 62 -6.12 3.76 0.94
C GLY A 62 -5.89 4.80 -0.16
N GLY A 63 -5.68 6.05 0.25
CA GLY A 63 -5.46 7.17 -0.68
C GLY A 63 -6.76 7.69 -1.32
N PRO A 64 -6.65 8.50 -2.39
CA PRO A 64 -7.78 9.20 -3.00
C PRO A 64 -8.96 8.28 -3.35
N GLU A 65 -10.18 8.76 -3.15
CA GLU A 65 -11.39 7.95 -3.35
C GLU A 65 -11.74 7.71 -4.82
N GLN A 66 -11.34 8.62 -5.73
CA GLN A 66 -11.60 8.47 -7.15
C GLN A 66 -10.49 7.64 -7.81
N ARG A 67 -10.82 6.41 -8.20
CA ARG A 67 -9.83 5.40 -8.60
C ARG A 67 -10.11 4.81 -9.97
N LEU A 68 -9.02 4.50 -10.69
CA LEU A 68 -9.01 3.52 -11.78
C LEU A 68 -8.41 2.22 -11.24
N VAL A 69 -9.13 1.13 -11.39
CA VAL A 69 -8.72 -0.23 -11.02
C VAL A 69 -8.42 -1.01 -12.28
N VAL A 70 -7.27 -1.67 -12.32
CA VAL A 70 -6.81 -2.54 -13.41
C VAL A 70 -6.51 -3.92 -12.83
N ASP A 71 -7.17 -4.96 -13.34
CA ASP A 71 -6.91 -6.35 -12.96
C ASP A 71 -6.59 -7.15 -14.21
N ILE A 72 -5.39 -7.73 -14.29
CA ILE A 72 -4.97 -8.57 -15.42
C ILE A 72 -5.01 -10.03 -14.95
N GLY A 73 -6.09 -10.71 -15.32
CA GLY A 73 -6.26 -12.13 -15.11
C GLY A 73 -5.60 -12.98 -16.21
N GLY A 74 -5.83 -14.30 -16.15
CA GLY A 74 -5.32 -15.23 -17.16
C GLY A 74 -6.03 -15.14 -18.51
N GLY A 75 -7.35 -14.94 -18.50
CA GLY A 75 -8.20 -14.91 -19.70
C GLY A 75 -8.92 -13.60 -19.97
N SER A 76 -9.02 -12.70 -18.99
CA SER A 76 -9.63 -11.38 -19.14
C SER A 76 -8.86 -10.32 -18.36
N THR A 77 -9.13 -9.06 -18.68
CA THR A 77 -8.60 -7.88 -17.99
C THR A 77 -9.75 -6.97 -17.65
N GLU A 78 -9.92 -6.67 -16.37
CA GLU A 78 -10.96 -5.80 -15.86
C GLU A 78 -10.42 -4.37 -15.69
N LEU A 79 -11.20 -3.40 -16.16
CA LEU A 79 -10.95 -1.97 -16.03
C LEU A 79 -12.19 -1.33 -15.40
N ALA A 80 -12.02 -0.76 -14.21
CA ALA A 80 -13.12 -0.15 -13.47
C ALA A 80 -12.76 1.25 -12.96
N THR A 81 -13.64 2.23 -13.16
CA THR A 81 -13.54 3.54 -12.49
C THR A 81 -14.63 3.70 -11.46
N GLY A 82 -14.36 4.46 -10.41
CA GLY A 82 -15.36 4.76 -9.39
C GLY A 82 -14.88 5.76 -8.35
N THR A 83 -15.78 6.09 -7.43
CA THR A 83 -15.48 6.95 -6.27
C THR A 83 -15.94 6.25 -4.99
N GLY A 84 -15.03 6.11 -4.03
CA GLY A 84 -15.31 5.38 -2.79
C GLY A 84 -15.59 3.91 -3.10
N ALA A 85 -16.77 3.41 -2.71
CA ALA A 85 -17.25 2.07 -3.06
C ALA A 85 -18.25 2.05 -4.23
N GLN A 86 -18.51 3.20 -4.88
CA GLN A 86 -19.42 3.30 -6.01
C GLN A 86 -18.67 3.21 -7.34
N THR A 87 -19.02 2.21 -8.14
CA THR A 87 -18.50 2.03 -9.51
C THR A 87 -19.20 2.96 -10.49
N LYS A 88 -18.47 3.49 -11.47
CA LYS A 88 -18.98 4.37 -12.53
C LYS A 88 -18.87 3.74 -13.93
N GLN A 89 -17.73 3.13 -14.23
CA GLN A 89 -17.51 2.39 -15.47
C GLN A 89 -16.93 1.03 -15.13
N LEU A 90 -17.39 0.00 -15.83
CA LEU A 90 -17.01 -1.38 -15.64
C LEU A 90 -16.79 -2.00 -17.02
N PHE A 91 -15.58 -2.48 -17.27
CA PHE A 91 -15.24 -3.18 -18.50
C PHE A 91 -14.48 -4.46 -18.16
N SER A 92 -14.72 -5.50 -18.94
CA SER A 92 -13.93 -6.73 -18.96
C SER A 92 -13.56 -7.02 -20.39
N LEU A 93 -12.27 -6.91 -20.69
CA LEU A 93 -11.71 -7.09 -22.02
C LEU A 93 -11.21 -8.54 -22.16
N PRO A 94 -11.43 -9.21 -23.30
CA PRO A 94 -11.04 -10.59 -23.53
C PRO A 94 -9.53 -10.71 -23.82
N MET A 95 -8.73 -10.23 -22.88
CA MET A 95 -7.28 -10.26 -22.90
C MET A 95 -6.73 -10.58 -21.52
N GLY A 96 -5.87 -11.58 -21.39
CA GLY A 96 -5.25 -11.94 -20.13
C GLY A 96 -3.88 -12.56 -20.35
N CYS A 97 -3.07 -12.66 -19.30
CA CYS A 97 -1.66 -13.03 -19.43
C CYS A 97 -1.45 -14.44 -20.03
N VAL A 98 -2.32 -15.41 -19.77
CA VAL A 98 -2.24 -16.76 -20.35
C VAL A 98 -2.61 -16.72 -21.83
N THR A 99 -3.77 -16.13 -22.16
CA THR A 99 -4.24 -16.04 -23.55
C THR A 99 -3.32 -15.18 -24.44
N TRP A 100 -2.70 -14.13 -23.89
CA TRP A 100 -1.72 -13.32 -24.63
C TRP A 100 -0.41 -14.07 -24.84
N LEU A 101 0.03 -14.88 -23.88
CA LEU A 101 1.23 -15.70 -24.01
C LEU A 101 1.06 -16.68 -25.19
N GLU A 102 -0.05 -17.40 -25.23
CA GLU A 102 -0.36 -18.36 -26.29
C GLU A 102 -0.46 -17.72 -27.68
N ARG A 103 -0.94 -16.48 -27.78
CA ARG A 103 -1.14 -15.80 -29.07
C ARG A 103 0.12 -15.12 -29.61
N TYR A 104 0.88 -14.45 -28.76
CA TYR A 104 1.96 -13.55 -29.19
C TYR A 104 3.36 -14.04 -28.84
N PHE A 105 3.47 -15.04 -27.96
CA PHE A 105 4.74 -15.64 -27.51
C PHE A 105 4.72 -17.17 -27.66
N ALA A 106 3.95 -17.68 -28.64
CA ALA A 106 3.81 -19.12 -28.91
C ALA A 106 5.14 -19.82 -29.24
N ASP A 107 6.06 -19.08 -29.86
CA ASP A 107 7.42 -19.52 -30.20
C ASP A 107 8.40 -19.40 -29.02
N ARG A 108 7.90 -18.94 -27.86
CA ARG A 108 8.66 -18.72 -26.61
C ARG A 108 9.78 -17.69 -26.72
N ASN A 109 9.82 -16.93 -27.82
CA ASN A 109 10.77 -15.86 -28.03
C ASN A 109 10.29 -14.57 -27.38
N LEU A 110 11.18 -13.87 -26.68
CA LEU A 110 10.95 -12.58 -26.06
C LEU A 110 11.46 -11.43 -26.94
N GLY A 111 11.33 -11.56 -28.27
CA GLY A 111 11.81 -10.57 -29.23
C GLY A 111 10.99 -9.27 -29.24
N GLU A 112 11.58 -8.20 -29.78
CA GLU A 112 10.89 -6.91 -29.95
C GLU A 112 9.58 -7.05 -30.73
N ASP A 113 9.56 -7.87 -31.79
CA ASP A 113 8.36 -8.11 -32.62
C ASP A 113 7.23 -8.82 -31.86
N ASN A 114 7.56 -9.75 -30.95
CA ASN A 114 6.56 -10.43 -30.11
C ASN A 114 5.89 -9.42 -29.17
N PHE A 115 6.70 -8.63 -28.45
CA PHE A 115 6.21 -7.55 -27.60
C PHE A 115 5.40 -6.51 -28.38
N ALA A 116 5.91 -6.05 -29.52
CA ALA A 116 5.24 -5.04 -30.33
C ALA A 116 3.85 -5.49 -30.80
N ARG A 117 3.70 -6.75 -31.25
CA ARG A 117 2.40 -7.34 -31.62
C ARG A 117 1.47 -7.49 -30.41
N ALA A 118 1.98 -7.98 -29.29
CA ALA A 118 1.22 -8.15 -28.05
C ALA A 118 0.69 -6.81 -27.52
N GLU A 119 1.54 -5.78 -27.48
CA GLU A 119 1.18 -4.42 -27.09
C GLU A 119 0.18 -3.80 -28.07
N ALA A 120 0.40 -3.92 -29.39
CA ALA A 120 -0.51 -3.37 -30.40
C ALA A 120 -1.93 -3.93 -30.25
N ALA A 121 -2.08 -5.24 -30.09
CA ALA A 121 -3.37 -5.88 -29.89
C ALA A 121 -4.05 -5.46 -28.58
N ALA A 122 -3.29 -5.35 -27.49
CA ALA A 122 -3.83 -4.87 -26.21
C ALA A 122 -4.28 -3.40 -26.33
N ARG A 123 -3.53 -2.56 -27.05
CA ARG A 123 -3.93 -1.15 -27.32
C ARG A 123 -5.24 -1.07 -28.08
N GLU A 124 -5.43 -1.91 -29.10
CA GLU A 124 -6.70 -1.97 -29.84
C GLU A 124 -7.89 -2.28 -28.93
N MET A 125 -7.75 -3.25 -28.02
CA MET A 125 -8.78 -3.58 -27.03
C MET A 125 -9.06 -2.40 -26.10
N VAL A 126 -8.02 -1.77 -25.54
CA VAL A 126 -8.18 -0.63 -24.60
C VAL A 126 -8.82 0.58 -25.27
N ARG A 127 -8.53 0.85 -26.55
CA ARG A 127 -9.13 1.97 -27.30
C ARG A 127 -10.65 1.91 -27.34
N THR A 128 -11.24 0.71 -27.32
CA THR A 128 -12.71 0.54 -27.33
C THR A 128 -13.40 1.12 -26.10
N VAL A 129 -12.69 1.25 -24.98
CA VAL A 129 -13.23 1.71 -23.69
C VAL A 129 -12.56 2.99 -23.18
N LYS A 130 -11.51 3.46 -23.88
CA LYS A 130 -10.66 4.58 -23.49
C LYS A 130 -11.43 5.86 -23.22
N GLU A 131 -12.31 6.28 -24.13
CA GLU A 131 -13.04 7.55 -24.00
C GLU A 131 -13.92 7.56 -22.75
N SER A 132 -14.63 6.46 -22.48
CA SER A 132 -15.48 6.30 -21.30
C SER A 132 -14.67 6.35 -19.99
N LEU A 133 -13.49 5.72 -19.96
CA LEU A 133 -12.60 5.73 -18.80
C LEU A 133 -12.03 7.14 -18.55
N LEU A 134 -11.53 7.79 -19.60
CA LEU A 134 -10.94 9.14 -19.51
C LEU A 134 -11.98 10.20 -19.14
N ALA A 135 -13.22 10.09 -19.65
CA ALA A 135 -14.31 10.99 -19.30
C ALA A 135 -14.65 10.96 -17.81
N GLN A 136 -14.51 9.79 -17.15
CA GLN A 136 -14.66 9.72 -15.69
C GLN A 136 -13.43 10.22 -14.94
N GLY A 137 -12.23 9.94 -15.46
CA GLY A 137 -10.97 10.27 -14.82
C GLY A 137 -10.74 9.55 -13.49
N TRP A 138 -9.53 9.71 -12.96
CA TRP A 138 -9.11 9.15 -11.68
C TRP A 138 -8.07 10.04 -11.01
N GLN A 139 -7.98 9.97 -9.69
CA GLN A 139 -6.93 10.60 -8.89
C GLN A 139 -5.78 9.62 -8.61
N ILE A 140 -6.10 8.32 -8.53
CA ILE A 140 -5.13 7.24 -8.34
C ILE A 140 -5.48 6.06 -9.26
N CYS A 141 -4.45 5.44 -9.83
CA CYS A 141 -4.59 4.15 -10.51
C CYS A 141 -4.02 3.05 -9.62
N VAL A 142 -4.76 1.96 -9.47
CA VAL A 142 -4.38 0.82 -8.65
C VAL A 142 -4.53 -0.46 -9.44
N GLY A 143 -3.56 -1.35 -9.29
CA GLY A 143 -3.50 -2.62 -9.98
C GLY A 143 -3.78 -3.80 -9.03
N ALA A 144 -4.45 -4.82 -9.53
CA ALA A 144 -4.74 -6.07 -8.83
C ALA A 144 -4.13 -7.28 -9.58
N SER A 145 -4.21 -8.45 -8.96
CA SER A 145 -3.76 -9.75 -9.50
C SER A 145 -2.26 -9.91 -9.75
N GLY A 146 -1.89 -11.08 -10.29
CA GLY A 146 -0.52 -11.60 -10.29
C GLY A 146 0.50 -10.78 -11.07
N THR A 147 0.13 -10.13 -12.17
CA THR A 147 1.06 -9.30 -12.96
C THR A 147 1.54 -8.08 -12.17
N VAL A 148 0.62 -7.38 -11.50
CA VAL A 148 0.95 -6.20 -10.69
C VAL A 148 1.70 -6.60 -9.43
N GLN A 149 1.33 -7.73 -8.81
CA GLN A 149 2.07 -8.29 -7.68
C GLN A 149 3.51 -8.66 -8.07
N ALA A 150 3.75 -9.24 -9.25
CA ALA A 150 5.08 -9.58 -9.73
C ALA A 150 5.96 -8.33 -9.86
N LEU A 151 5.40 -7.25 -10.41
CA LEU A 151 6.07 -5.96 -10.50
C LEU A 151 6.45 -5.41 -9.12
N GLN A 152 5.53 -5.49 -8.16
CA GLN A 152 5.79 -5.03 -6.81
C GLN A 152 6.93 -5.81 -6.13
N GLU A 153 7.00 -7.13 -6.33
CA GLU A 153 8.08 -7.99 -5.82
C GLU A 153 9.44 -7.65 -6.45
N ILE A 154 9.47 -7.49 -7.78
CA ILE A 154 10.65 -7.04 -8.53
C ILE A 154 11.15 -5.69 -8.01
N MET A 155 10.24 -4.72 -7.85
CA MET A 155 10.58 -3.37 -7.41
C MET A 155 11.15 -3.38 -5.99
N VAL A 156 10.59 -4.19 -5.09
CA VAL A 156 11.11 -4.35 -3.72
C VAL A 156 12.49 -5.00 -3.73
N ALA A 157 12.69 -6.06 -4.51
CA ALA A 157 13.97 -6.75 -4.60
C ALA A 157 15.08 -5.83 -5.13
N GLN A 158 14.76 -5.01 -6.12
CA GLN A 158 15.69 -4.06 -6.74
C GLN A 158 15.81 -2.72 -6.00
N GLY A 159 15.18 -2.58 -4.82
CA GLY A 159 15.27 -1.37 -4.00
C GLY A 159 14.58 -0.13 -4.58
N MET A 160 13.65 -0.31 -5.52
CA MET A 160 12.87 0.77 -6.13
C MET A 160 11.74 1.24 -5.21
N ASP A 161 11.22 2.45 -5.44
CA ASP A 161 9.97 2.91 -4.81
C ASP A 161 8.76 2.08 -5.29
N GLU A 162 7.64 2.17 -4.58
CA GLU A 162 6.42 1.37 -4.83
C GLU A 162 5.56 1.79 -6.05
N TYR A 163 5.88 2.88 -6.74
CA TYR A 163 5.06 3.38 -7.85
C TYR A 163 5.50 2.77 -9.18
N ILE A 164 4.61 2.00 -9.80
CA ILE A 164 4.80 1.48 -11.16
C ILE A 164 4.65 2.64 -12.16
N THR A 165 5.62 2.80 -13.04
CA THR A 165 5.64 3.84 -14.08
C THR A 165 5.98 3.25 -15.44
N VAL A 166 5.63 3.95 -16.53
CA VAL A 166 5.99 3.53 -17.89
C VAL A 166 7.49 3.27 -18.04
N ALA A 167 8.32 4.12 -17.41
CA ALA A 167 9.77 3.97 -17.47
C ALA A 167 10.25 2.64 -16.85
N LYS A 168 9.72 2.27 -15.67
CA LYS A 168 10.02 0.99 -15.01
C LYS A 168 9.53 -0.19 -15.85
N LEU A 169 8.32 -0.10 -16.41
CA LEU A 169 7.77 -1.14 -17.28
C LEU A 169 8.60 -1.33 -18.56
N GLN A 170 9.06 -0.25 -19.19
CA GLN A 170 9.93 -0.31 -20.35
C GLN A 170 11.29 -0.90 -20.02
N GLN A 171 11.88 -0.56 -18.87
CA GLN A 171 13.13 -1.17 -18.39
C GLN A 171 12.97 -2.69 -18.23
N LEU A 172 11.89 -3.15 -17.62
CA LEU A 172 11.61 -4.57 -17.45
C LEU A 172 11.35 -5.27 -18.79
N LYS A 173 10.69 -4.61 -19.74
CA LYS A 173 10.53 -5.12 -21.10
C LYS A 173 11.90 -5.30 -21.77
N GLN A 174 12.77 -4.30 -21.70
CA GLN A 174 14.12 -4.39 -22.27
C GLN A 174 14.93 -5.50 -21.63
N ARG A 175 14.82 -5.71 -20.31
CA ARG A 175 15.43 -6.84 -19.63
C ARG A 175 14.90 -8.18 -20.14
N ALA A 176 13.59 -8.31 -20.32
CA ALA A 176 12.99 -9.52 -20.87
C ALA A 176 13.45 -9.79 -22.31
N ILE A 177 13.60 -8.75 -23.14
CA ILE A 177 14.13 -8.87 -24.50
C ILE A 177 15.59 -9.33 -24.49
N GLN A 178 16.40 -8.83 -23.56
CA GLN A 178 17.80 -9.25 -23.40
C GLN A 178 17.94 -10.73 -23.02
N CYS A 179 16.99 -11.28 -22.25
CA CYS A 179 16.93 -12.72 -21.97
C CYS A 179 16.60 -13.55 -23.22
N GLY A 180 15.94 -12.97 -24.23
CA GLY A 180 15.70 -13.58 -25.55
C GLY A 180 14.63 -14.68 -25.56
N LYS A 181 14.56 -15.54 -24.54
CA LYS A 181 13.62 -16.65 -24.42
C LYS A 181 12.93 -16.70 -23.07
N LEU A 182 11.72 -17.25 -23.07
CA LEU A 182 10.90 -17.37 -21.86
C LEU A 182 11.57 -18.22 -20.77
N GLU A 183 12.26 -19.30 -21.16
CA GLU A 183 12.98 -20.19 -20.24
C GLU A 183 14.22 -19.55 -19.61
N GLU A 184 14.76 -18.52 -20.27
CA GLU A 184 15.96 -17.79 -19.86
C GLU A 184 15.59 -16.48 -19.13
N LEU A 185 14.29 -16.24 -18.88
CA LEU A 185 13.80 -15.03 -18.25
C LEU A 185 14.20 -14.98 -16.77
N GLU A 186 15.20 -14.15 -16.49
CA GLU A 186 15.70 -13.91 -15.15
C GLU A 186 15.66 -12.42 -14.81
N ILE A 187 14.79 -12.08 -13.86
CA ILE A 187 14.63 -10.74 -13.30
C ILE A 187 14.66 -10.89 -11.78
N ASP A 188 15.52 -10.13 -11.12
CA ASP A 188 15.59 -10.14 -9.66
C ASP A 188 14.23 -9.74 -9.04
N GLY A 189 13.76 -10.56 -8.10
CA GLY A 189 12.42 -10.48 -7.50
C GLY A 189 11.28 -11.15 -8.28
N LEU A 190 11.52 -11.69 -9.48
CA LEU A 190 10.51 -12.45 -10.24
C LEU A 190 10.58 -13.94 -9.89
N THR A 191 9.50 -14.48 -9.32
CA THR A 191 9.41 -15.90 -8.98
C THR A 191 9.22 -16.76 -10.25
N LEU A 192 9.66 -18.03 -10.18
CA LEU A 192 9.60 -18.97 -11.29
C LEU A 192 8.17 -19.16 -11.84
N GLU A 193 7.19 -19.30 -10.95
CA GLU A 193 5.79 -19.47 -11.34
C GLU A 193 5.25 -18.25 -12.10
N ARG A 194 5.68 -17.04 -11.70
CA ARG A 194 5.25 -15.79 -12.33
C ARG A 194 5.98 -15.50 -13.63
N ALA A 195 7.23 -15.95 -13.76
CA ALA A 195 8.04 -15.74 -14.96
C ALA A 195 7.36 -16.24 -16.23
N LEU A 196 6.62 -17.36 -16.15
CA LEU A 196 5.95 -17.99 -17.29
C LEU A 196 4.94 -17.07 -18.00
N VAL A 197 4.21 -16.25 -17.24
CA VAL A 197 3.14 -15.38 -17.78
C VAL A 197 3.49 -13.89 -17.66
N PHE A 198 4.70 -13.57 -17.21
CA PHE A 198 5.11 -12.19 -16.97
C PHE A 198 5.24 -11.35 -18.26
N PRO A 199 5.88 -11.82 -19.36
CA PRO A 199 6.06 -11.01 -20.57
C PRO A 199 4.74 -10.58 -21.23
N SER A 200 3.76 -11.48 -21.26
CA SER A 200 2.43 -11.21 -21.80
C SER A 200 1.65 -10.24 -20.91
N GLY A 201 1.65 -10.45 -19.59
CA GLY A 201 1.04 -9.53 -18.63
C GLY A 201 1.68 -8.14 -18.68
N LEU A 202 3.01 -8.07 -18.78
CA LEU A 202 3.77 -6.82 -18.94
C LEU A 202 3.38 -6.07 -20.21
N SER A 203 3.19 -6.78 -21.32
CA SER A 203 2.76 -6.20 -22.61
C SER A 203 1.35 -5.59 -22.50
N ILE A 204 0.41 -6.29 -21.87
CA ILE A 204 -0.95 -5.79 -21.61
C ILE A 204 -0.88 -4.53 -20.74
N LEU A 205 -0.11 -4.57 -19.64
CA LEU A 205 -0.01 -3.44 -18.73
C LEU A 205 0.64 -2.20 -19.38
N LEU A 206 1.70 -2.39 -20.17
CA LEU A 206 2.33 -1.31 -20.96
C LEU A 206 1.32 -0.65 -21.90
N ALA A 207 0.52 -1.44 -22.61
CA ALA A 207 -0.53 -0.93 -23.49
C ALA A 207 -1.58 -0.12 -22.73
N ILE A 208 -2.04 -0.60 -21.56
CA ILE A 208 -3.00 0.11 -20.70
C ILE A 208 -2.41 1.45 -20.23
N PHE A 209 -1.17 1.45 -19.73
CA PHE A 209 -0.49 2.66 -19.29
C PHE A 209 -0.39 3.71 -20.39
N GLN A 210 0.02 3.30 -21.60
CA GLN A 210 0.20 4.19 -22.73
C GLN A 210 -1.13 4.73 -23.26
N GLU A 211 -2.16 3.87 -23.41
CA GLU A 211 -3.44 4.30 -23.97
C GLU A 211 -4.23 5.18 -23.01
N LEU A 212 -4.15 4.93 -21.70
CA LEU A 212 -4.87 5.69 -20.69
C LEU A 212 -4.05 6.86 -20.12
N GLY A 213 -2.78 7.01 -20.50
CA GLY A 213 -1.91 8.08 -19.99
C GLY A 213 -1.65 8.00 -18.49
N ILE A 214 -1.59 6.78 -17.93
CA ILE A 214 -1.37 6.54 -16.50
C ILE A 214 0.05 6.98 -16.12
N GLN A 215 0.16 7.88 -15.15
CA GLN A 215 1.44 8.37 -14.65
C GLN A 215 2.07 7.38 -13.66
N THR A 216 1.28 6.94 -12.69
CA THR A 216 1.70 6.01 -11.64
C THR A 216 0.58 5.01 -11.33
N MET A 217 0.96 3.80 -10.94
CA MET A 217 0.06 2.78 -10.40
C MET A 217 0.67 2.20 -9.12
N THR A 218 -0.16 1.87 -8.14
CA THR A 218 0.24 1.10 -6.94
C THR A 218 -0.52 -0.22 -6.85
N LEU A 219 -0.01 -1.15 -6.04
CA LEU A 219 -0.71 -2.41 -5.76
C LEU A 219 -1.93 -2.18 -4.86
N ALA A 220 -3.08 -2.71 -5.26
CA ALA A 220 -4.29 -2.70 -4.44
C ALA A 220 -4.20 -3.69 -3.27
N GLY A 221 -4.91 -3.41 -2.18
CA GLY A 221 -4.93 -4.28 -0.99
C GLY A 221 -5.79 -5.54 -1.11
N GLY A 222 -6.52 -5.71 -2.21
CA GLY A 222 -7.54 -6.74 -2.40
C GLY A 222 -8.05 -6.76 -3.83
N ALA A 223 -8.79 -7.80 -4.20
CA ALA A 223 -9.33 -8.04 -5.53
C ALA A 223 -10.70 -8.76 -5.44
N LEU A 224 -10.98 -9.71 -6.34
CA LEU A 224 -12.26 -10.40 -6.45
C LEU A 224 -12.71 -11.08 -5.14
N ARG A 225 -11.80 -11.79 -4.46
CA ARG A 225 -12.14 -12.57 -3.26
C ARG A 225 -12.55 -11.67 -2.10
N GLU A 226 -11.84 -10.57 -1.91
CA GLU A 226 -12.18 -9.57 -0.92
C GLU A 226 -13.53 -8.92 -1.25
N GLY A 227 -13.80 -8.65 -2.53
CA GLY A 227 -15.11 -8.15 -2.99
C GLY A 227 -16.27 -9.06 -2.62
N LEU A 228 -16.10 -10.38 -2.78
CA LEU A 228 -17.09 -11.37 -2.35
C LEU A 228 -17.30 -11.35 -0.84
N VAL A 229 -16.21 -11.35 -0.07
CA VAL A 229 -16.29 -11.34 1.40
C VAL A 229 -16.96 -10.07 1.90
N TYR A 230 -16.53 -8.89 1.46
CA TYR A 230 -17.15 -7.62 1.87
C TYR A 230 -18.60 -7.50 1.38
N GLY A 231 -18.95 -8.09 0.23
CA GLY A 231 -20.33 -8.16 -0.25
C GLY A 231 -21.26 -9.04 0.60
N MET A 232 -20.71 -10.01 1.34
CA MET A 232 -21.45 -10.81 2.32
C MET A 232 -21.60 -10.10 3.67
N LEU A 233 -20.79 -9.08 3.94
CA LEU A 233 -20.82 -8.33 5.19
C LEU A 233 -21.70 -7.09 5.03
N HIS A 234 -22.62 -6.88 5.97
CA HIS A 234 -23.45 -5.66 6.03
C HIS A 234 -22.67 -4.51 6.69
N LEU A 235 -21.42 -4.28 6.24
CA LEU A 235 -20.59 -3.22 6.78
C LEU A 235 -21.00 -1.88 6.14
N PRO A 236 -21.19 -0.82 6.93
CA PRO A 236 -21.28 0.51 6.35
C PRO A 236 -20.01 0.79 5.56
N ILE A 237 -20.16 1.39 4.38
CA ILE A 237 -19.03 1.88 3.57
C ILE A 237 -18.42 3.04 4.36
N GLY A 238 -17.50 2.72 5.26
CA GLY A 238 -16.83 3.67 6.13
C GLY A 238 -15.93 4.59 5.32
N GLN A 239 -16.02 5.89 5.62
CA GLN A 239 -15.09 6.91 5.11
C GLN A 239 -13.69 6.66 5.69
N ASP A 240 -12.70 6.61 4.81
CA ASP A 240 -11.29 6.29 5.03
C ASP A 240 -10.95 4.89 5.61
N ILE A 241 -10.42 4.03 4.73
CA ILE A 241 -9.95 2.67 5.04
C ILE A 241 -8.81 2.66 6.06
N ARG A 242 -7.88 3.62 5.99
CA ARG A 242 -6.75 3.68 6.93
C ARG A 242 -7.25 3.99 8.34
N SER A 243 -8.12 4.98 8.48
CA SER A 243 -8.76 5.30 9.75
C SER A 243 -9.50 4.10 10.35
N ARG A 244 -10.25 3.34 9.55
CA ARG A 244 -10.92 2.10 10.00
C ARG A 244 -9.92 1.06 10.52
N THR A 245 -8.82 0.84 9.79
CA THR A 245 -7.76 -0.09 10.18
C THR A 245 -7.08 0.33 11.49
N LEU A 246 -6.68 1.59 11.62
CA LEU A 246 -6.05 2.10 12.84
C LEU A 246 -6.99 2.01 14.04
N HIS A 247 -8.27 2.34 13.85
CA HIS A 247 -9.27 2.19 14.91
C HIS A 247 -9.44 0.72 15.33
N ASN A 248 -9.48 -0.21 14.39
CA ASN A 248 -9.55 -1.64 14.69
C ASN A 248 -8.34 -2.12 15.49
N LEU A 249 -7.12 -1.70 15.13
CA LEU A 249 -5.91 -2.01 15.91
C LEU A 249 -5.98 -1.44 17.33
N GLN A 250 -6.41 -0.18 17.47
CA GLN A 250 -6.56 0.46 18.78
C GLN A 250 -7.51 -0.32 19.68
N GLN A 251 -8.63 -0.79 19.15
CA GLN A 251 -9.58 -1.63 19.90
C GLN A 251 -9.00 -3.01 20.21
N ARG A 252 -8.42 -3.69 19.22
CA ARG A 252 -7.90 -5.05 19.36
C ARG A 252 -6.76 -5.16 20.38
N TYR A 253 -5.88 -4.16 20.41
CA TYR A 253 -4.71 -4.12 21.30
C TYR A 253 -4.89 -3.22 22.53
N LEU A 254 -6.12 -2.73 22.76
CA LEU A 254 -6.49 -1.93 23.94
C LEU A 254 -5.60 -0.69 24.14
N LEU A 255 -5.35 0.05 23.06
CA LEU A 255 -4.47 1.23 23.09
C LEU A 255 -5.15 2.42 23.75
N ASP A 256 -4.36 3.24 24.45
CA ASP A 256 -4.84 4.51 25.02
C ASP A 256 -5.11 5.51 23.89
N ALA A 257 -6.38 5.58 23.47
CA ALA A 257 -6.82 6.48 22.40
C ALA A 257 -6.63 7.97 22.76
N GLY A 258 -6.63 8.33 24.05
CA GLY A 258 -6.34 9.69 24.50
C GLY A 258 -4.88 10.05 24.27
N GLN A 259 -3.97 9.14 24.63
CA GLN A 259 -2.54 9.32 24.39
C GLN A 259 -2.19 9.32 22.89
N ALA A 260 -2.76 8.39 22.13
CA ALA A 260 -2.61 8.33 20.68
C ALA A 260 -2.97 9.67 20.01
N ARG A 261 -4.11 10.28 20.41
CA ARG A 261 -4.54 11.59 19.90
C ARG A 261 -3.58 12.72 20.29
N ARG A 262 -3.08 12.76 21.54
CA ARG A 262 -2.10 13.76 21.97
C ARG A 262 -0.82 13.71 21.15
N VAL A 263 -0.23 12.53 21.00
CA VAL A 263 1.00 12.34 20.21
C VAL A 263 0.74 12.70 18.75
N SER A 264 -0.37 12.25 18.18
CA SER A 264 -0.75 12.59 16.80
C SER A 264 -0.93 14.09 16.58
N ALA A 265 -1.54 14.81 17.53
CA ALA A 265 -1.76 16.25 17.40
C ALA A 265 -0.44 17.04 17.47
N LEU A 266 0.47 16.65 18.37
CA LEU A 266 1.82 17.24 18.44
C LEU A 266 2.61 16.94 17.17
N ALA A 267 2.62 15.68 16.72
CA ALA A 267 3.36 15.27 15.54
C ALA A 267 2.86 16.01 14.27
N ASP A 268 1.54 16.16 14.13
CA ASP A 268 0.96 16.93 13.03
C ASP A 268 1.31 18.42 13.14
N ASN A 269 1.24 19.02 14.33
CA ASN A 269 1.65 20.40 14.54
C ASN A 269 3.14 20.61 14.20
N PHE A 270 4.01 19.69 14.59
CA PHE A 270 5.44 19.75 14.26
C PHE A 270 5.68 19.61 12.76
N ALA A 271 5.00 18.69 12.09
CA ALA A 271 5.09 18.53 10.65
C ALA A 271 4.64 19.80 9.93
N GLN A 272 3.53 20.41 10.35
CA GLN A 272 3.01 21.67 9.79
C GLN A 272 4.02 22.81 9.86
N GLN A 273 4.77 22.93 10.96
CA GLN A 273 5.80 23.95 11.12
C GLN A 273 6.99 23.78 10.17
N LEU A 274 7.22 22.57 9.66
CA LEU A 274 8.39 22.21 8.84
C LEU A 274 8.02 21.79 7.40
N VAL A 275 6.78 22.03 6.96
CA VAL A 275 6.30 21.64 5.61
C VAL A 275 7.20 22.19 4.51
N GLN A 276 7.61 23.45 4.62
CA GLN A 276 8.43 24.10 3.59
C GLN A 276 9.90 23.64 3.66
N ASP A 277 10.51 23.71 4.84
CA ASP A 277 11.93 23.42 5.03
C ASP A 277 12.29 21.96 4.72
N TRP A 278 11.41 21.03 5.11
CA TRP A 278 11.61 19.59 4.93
C TRP A 278 10.74 18.97 3.83
N GLN A 279 10.00 19.80 3.08
CA GLN A 279 9.15 19.36 1.96
C GLN A 279 8.18 18.22 2.38
N LEU A 280 7.57 18.34 3.56
CA LEU A 280 6.68 17.33 4.11
C LEU A 280 5.30 17.45 3.45
N ASP A 281 5.05 16.60 2.45
CA ASP A 281 3.77 16.53 1.75
C ASP A 281 2.68 15.84 2.61
N ASP A 282 1.45 15.79 2.07
CA ASP A 282 0.32 15.17 2.77
C ASP A 282 0.55 13.68 3.05
N ARG A 283 1.30 12.96 2.20
CA ARG A 283 1.64 11.55 2.42
C ARG A 283 2.52 11.39 3.66
N CYS A 284 3.52 12.27 3.81
CA CYS A 284 4.38 12.30 5.00
C CYS A 284 3.54 12.50 6.27
N ARG A 285 2.62 13.48 6.25
CA ARG A 285 1.74 13.78 7.38
C ARG A 285 0.78 12.65 7.72
N GLU A 286 0.18 12.01 6.73
CA GLU A 286 -0.71 10.85 6.91
C GLU A 286 0.02 9.67 7.56
N LEU A 287 1.25 9.37 7.12
CA LEU A 287 2.06 8.27 7.64
C LEU A 287 2.56 8.58 9.06
N LEU A 288 2.98 9.82 9.33
CA LEU A 288 3.34 10.27 10.67
C LEU A 288 2.15 10.15 11.63
N ARG A 289 0.98 10.67 11.23
CA ARG A 289 -0.26 10.54 11.98
C ARG A 289 -0.59 9.07 12.28
N SER A 290 -0.49 8.20 11.27
CA SER A 290 -0.75 6.78 11.41
C SER A 290 0.19 6.13 12.43
N ALA A 291 1.50 6.41 12.35
CA ALA A 291 2.49 5.93 13.31
C ALA A 291 2.19 6.44 14.73
N SER A 292 1.90 7.73 14.90
CA SER A 292 1.54 8.31 16.20
C SER A 292 0.32 7.67 16.83
N LEU A 293 -0.71 7.32 16.04
CA LEU A 293 -1.95 6.74 16.55
C LEU A 293 -1.78 5.32 17.10
N ILE A 294 -0.72 4.61 16.73
CA ILE A 294 -0.47 3.20 17.08
C ILE A 294 0.89 2.98 17.74
N HIS A 295 1.62 4.04 18.11
CA HIS A 295 3.00 3.92 18.60
C HIS A 295 3.14 3.05 19.85
N GLU A 296 2.11 3.04 20.71
CA GLU A 296 2.05 2.24 21.93
C GLU A 296 1.62 0.78 21.70
N ILE A 297 1.42 0.32 20.46
CA ILE A 297 0.91 -1.03 20.18
C ILE A 297 1.79 -2.14 20.80
N GLY A 298 3.10 -1.91 20.93
CA GLY A 298 3.99 -2.87 21.58
C GLY A 298 3.83 -2.98 23.10
N LEU A 299 3.19 -2.01 23.77
CA LEU A 299 2.89 -2.10 25.20
C LEU A 299 1.87 -3.21 25.51
N SER A 300 1.11 -3.67 24.51
CA SER A 300 0.22 -4.82 24.66
C SER A 300 0.97 -6.15 24.88
N ILE A 301 2.29 -6.17 24.65
CA ILE A 301 3.15 -7.34 24.88
C ILE A 301 3.97 -7.13 26.15
N ASP A 302 4.87 -6.15 26.16
CA ASP A 302 5.74 -5.82 27.29
C ASP A 302 6.30 -4.40 27.16
N PHE A 303 6.57 -3.74 28.29
CA PHE A 303 7.05 -2.36 28.29
C PHE A 303 8.56 -2.24 27.99
N ARG A 304 9.38 -3.26 28.27
CA ARG A 304 10.86 -3.16 28.15
C ARG A 304 11.32 -3.09 26.71
N GLN A 305 10.66 -3.80 25.82
CA GLN A 305 10.96 -3.84 24.39
C GLN A 305 9.78 -3.35 23.54
N ALA A 306 8.98 -2.44 24.09
CA ALA A 306 7.75 -1.97 23.46
C ALA A 306 7.95 -1.48 22.01
N SER A 307 9.06 -0.79 21.70
CA SER A 307 9.34 -0.35 20.33
C SER A 307 9.58 -1.52 19.36
N HIS A 308 10.27 -2.56 19.80
CA HIS A 308 10.54 -3.76 19.01
C HIS A 308 9.26 -4.57 18.79
N HIS A 309 8.46 -4.72 19.85
CA HIS A 309 7.14 -5.35 19.80
C HIS A 309 6.19 -4.60 18.88
N ALA A 310 6.19 -3.26 18.93
CA ALA A 310 5.38 -2.45 18.04
C ALA A 310 5.75 -2.70 16.58
N ALA A 311 7.04 -2.65 16.26
CA ALA A 311 7.53 -2.92 14.92
C ALA A 311 7.26 -4.36 14.46
N TYR A 312 7.34 -5.35 15.35
CA TYR A 312 6.98 -6.74 15.07
C TYR A 312 5.48 -6.88 14.74
N LEU A 313 4.61 -6.34 15.58
CA LEU A 313 3.17 -6.40 15.38
C LEU A 313 2.78 -5.73 14.05
N ILE A 314 3.30 -4.55 13.76
CA ILE A 314 3.01 -3.84 12.51
C ILE A 314 3.54 -4.59 11.29
N ARG A 315 4.75 -5.17 11.33
CA ARG A 315 5.29 -5.96 10.20
C ARG A 315 4.42 -7.17 9.86
N ASN A 316 3.92 -7.85 10.89
CA ASN A 316 3.22 -9.13 10.75
C ASN A 316 1.69 -9.02 10.77
N SER A 317 1.14 -7.81 10.91
CA SER A 317 -0.30 -7.57 10.80
C SER A 317 -0.70 -7.22 9.37
N ASP A 318 -1.93 -7.58 9.02
CA ASP A 318 -2.61 -7.04 7.84
C ASP A 318 -3.12 -5.64 8.15
N LEU A 319 -2.78 -4.68 7.29
CA LEU A 319 -3.14 -3.27 7.46
C LEU A 319 -3.87 -2.76 6.21
N PRO A 320 -5.15 -3.12 6.01
CA PRO A 320 -5.93 -2.59 4.90
C PRO A 320 -5.82 -1.06 4.84
N GLY A 321 -5.60 -0.52 3.63
CA GLY A 321 -5.35 0.90 3.42
C GLY A 321 -3.87 1.30 3.38
N PHE A 322 -2.95 0.41 3.79
CA PHE A 322 -1.51 0.64 3.76
C PHE A 322 -0.85 -0.35 2.80
N THR A 323 0.03 0.15 1.93
CA THR A 323 0.84 -0.70 1.05
C THR A 323 1.93 -1.42 1.85
N PRO A 324 2.57 -2.46 1.29
CA PRO A 324 3.70 -3.12 1.95
C PRO A 324 4.85 -2.16 2.29
N ALA A 325 5.15 -1.21 1.40
CA ALA A 325 6.18 -0.20 1.65
C ALA A 325 5.80 0.72 2.81
N GLN A 326 4.54 1.19 2.84
CA GLN A 326 4.02 2.04 3.92
C GLN A 326 4.02 1.29 5.26
N LYS A 327 3.60 0.02 5.27
CA LYS A 327 3.66 -0.85 6.46
C LYS A 327 5.09 -1.00 6.98
N LYS A 328 6.06 -1.21 6.08
CA LYS A 328 7.48 -1.28 6.42
C LYS A 328 7.97 0.02 7.06
N LEU A 329 7.63 1.17 6.48
CA LEU A 329 7.96 2.47 7.04
C LEU A 329 7.34 2.66 8.43
N LEU A 330 6.05 2.39 8.60
CA LEU A 330 5.38 2.50 9.91
C LEU A 330 6.09 1.65 10.96
N ALA A 331 6.37 0.38 10.67
CA ALA A 331 7.11 -0.48 11.58
C ALA A 331 8.50 0.06 11.92
N THR A 332 9.22 0.61 10.94
CA THR A 332 10.53 1.23 11.15
C THR A 332 10.44 2.49 12.03
N LEU A 333 9.43 3.34 11.83
CA LEU A 333 9.20 4.53 12.67
C LEU A 333 8.91 4.11 14.12
N LEU A 334 8.10 3.06 14.31
CA LEU A 334 7.79 2.55 15.65
C LEU A 334 8.97 1.85 16.32
N HIS A 335 9.84 1.18 15.54
CA HIS A 335 11.08 0.60 16.06
C HIS A 335 12.00 1.70 16.64
N ASN A 336 12.11 2.81 15.91
CA ASN A 336 12.97 3.95 16.24
C ASN A 336 12.28 5.04 17.08
N GLN A 337 11.14 4.75 17.71
CA GLN A 337 10.36 5.77 18.42
C GLN A 337 10.97 6.23 19.76
N CYS A 338 11.94 5.50 20.30
CA CYS A 338 12.68 5.83 21.51
C CYS A 338 14.06 5.14 21.51
N ASN A 339 14.89 5.39 22.54
CA ASN A 339 16.23 4.81 22.69
C ASN A 339 17.19 5.17 21.52
N THR A 340 18.33 4.48 21.44
CA THR A 340 19.32 4.66 20.37
C THR A 340 18.71 4.42 19.00
N LEU A 341 19.06 5.27 18.04
CA LEU A 341 18.56 5.21 16.67
C LEU A 341 19.30 4.14 15.85
N GLU A 342 18.54 3.42 15.04
CA GLU A 342 19.00 2.49 14.01
C GLU A 342 18.66 3.06 12.63
N PRO A 343 19.59 3.77 11.96
CA PRO A 343 19.28 4.47 10.72
C PRO A 343 19.12 3.53 9.51
N ILE A 344 19.72 2.33 9.54
CA ILE A 344 19.69 1.38 8.42
C ILE A 344 18.24 0.98 8.05
N PRO A 345 17.38 0.55 8.99
CA PRO A 345 15.96 0.33 8.69
C PRO A 345 15.22 1.50 8.03
N LEU A 346 15.60 2.75 8.34
CA LEU A 346 15.01 3.97 7.75
C LEU A 346 15.45 4.18 6.30
N THR A 347 16.62 3.67 5.90
CA THR A 347 17.09 3.73 4.51
C THR A 347 16.55 2.60 3.63
N GLN A 348 16.12 1.49 4.24
CA GLN A 348 15.66 0.30 3.53
C GLN A 348 14.16 0.28 3.22
N GLN A 349 13.39 1.29 3.64
CA GLN A 349 11.97 1.40 3.29
C GLN A 349 11.79 2.05 1.91
N ASN A 350 10.66 1.77 1.25
CA ASN A 350 10.40 2.18 -0.15
C ASN A 350 9.17 3.09 -0.31
N ALA A 351 8.60 3.57 0.80
CA ALA A 351 7.38 4.40 0.81
C ALA A 351 7.69 5.88 0.61
N LEU A 352 8.80 6.36 1.20
CA LEU A 352 9.22 7.76 1.15
C LEU A 352 10.70 7.87 0.80
N PRO A 353 11.15 9.01 0.26
CA PRO A 353 12.55 9.42 0.32
C PRO A 353 13.16 9.23 1.70
N VAL A 354 14.44 8.83 1.73
CA VAL A 354 15.16 8.54 2.98
C VAL A 354 15.17 9.73 3.94
N SER A 355 15.43 10.95 3.44
CA SER A 355 15.42 12.17 4.24
C SER A 355 14.07 12.39 4.94
N GLN A 356 12.98 12.28 4.20
CA GLN A 356 11.62 12.42 4.76
C GLN A 356 11.33 11.36 5.82
N ALA A 357 11.72 10.09 5.61
CA ALA A 357 11.53 9.05 6.63
C ALA A 357 12.32 9.34 7.92
N GLN A 358 13.53 9.88 7.80
CA GLN A 358 14.34 10.32 8.93
C GLN A 358 13.69 11.51 9.65
N HIS A 359 13.21 12.50 8.91
CA HIS A 359 12.48 13.65 9.45
C HIS A 359 11.23 13.22 10.22
N LEU A 360 10.41 12.32 9.66
CA LEU A 360 9.23 11.77 10.34
C LEU A 360 9.61 11.04 11.63
N CYS A 361 10.71 10.29 11.64
CA CYS A 361 11.21 9.62 12.83
C CYS A 361 11.54 10.63 13.94
N ARG A 362 12.24 11.72 13.61
CA ARG A 362 12.59 12.79 14.56
C ARG A 362 11.33 13.45 15.14
N LEU A 363 10.35 13.75 14.29
CA LEU A 363 9.09 14.36 14.72
C LEU A 363 8.28 13.45 15.65
N LEU A 364 8.21 12.15 15.33
CA LEU A 364 7.51 11.17 16.17
C LEU A 364 8.13 11.08 17.57
N ARG A 365 9.47 11.02 17.65
CA ARG A 365 10.20 10.93 18.92
C ARG A 365 9.95 12.16 19.80
N LEU A 366 10.04 13.36 19.23
CA LEU A 366 9.74 14.60 19.95
C LEU A 366 8.28 14.64 20.42
N ALA A 367 7.33 14.26 19.57
CA ALA A 367 5.91 14.24 19.92
C ALA A 367 5.62 13.31 21.11
N ILE A 368 6.27 12.14 21.15
CA ILE A 368 6.17 11.19 22.27
C ILE A 368 6.74 11.81 23.56
N ILE A 369 7.92 12.44 23.50
CA ILE A 369 8.56 13.09 24.67
C ILE A 369 7.65 14.18 25.24
N PHE A 370 7.12 15.07 24.39
CA PHE A 370 6.26 16.17 24.85
C PHE A 370 4.91 15.69 25.40
N ALA A 371 4.38 14.57 24.89
CA ALA A 371 3.12 13.95 25.36
C ALA A 371 3.28 13.03 26.58
N SER A 372 4.49 12.82 27.11
CA SER A 372 4.78 11.82 28.15
C SER A 372 3.94 11.92 29.43
N ARG A 373 3.44 13.12 29.78
CA ARG A 373 2.59 13.34 30.97
C ARG A 373 1.13 12.89 30.80
N ARG A 374 0.72 12.45 29.60
CA ARG A 374 -0.64 11.97 29.30
C ARG A 374 -1.77 12.94 29.72
N ARG A 375 -1.51 14.24 29.65
CA ARG A 375 -2.43 15.30 30.08
C ARG A 375 -2.42 16.48 29.11
N ASP A 376 -3.60 16.89 28.67
CA ASP A 376 -3.76 17.90 27.62
C ASP A 376 -3.34 19.30 28.11
N ASP A 377 -3.57 19.62 29.39
CA ASP A 377 -3.20 20.88 30.04
C ASP A 377 -1.67 21.04 30.26
N THR A 378 -0.88 20.06 29.83
CA THR A 378 0.57 20.02 30.04
C THR A 378 1.41 20.10 28.77
N LEU A 379 0.73 20.23 27.62
CA LEU A 379 1.33 20.33 26.30
C LEU A 379 1.92 21.74 26.10
N PRO A 380 3.25 21.86 25.86
CA PRO A 380 3.86 23.16 25.62
C PRO A 380 3.51 23.73 24.25
N ALA A 381 3.53 25.06 24.13
CA ALA A 381 3.60 25.77 22.86
C ALA A 381 5.03 25.69 22.30
N VAL A 382 5.38 24.54 21.71
CA VAL A 382 6.71 24.30 21.11
C VAL A 382 6.75 24.88 19.70
N ARG A 383 7.79 25.65 19.41
CA ARG A 383 8.11 26.08 18.04
C ARG A 383 9.30 25.29 17.51
N LEU A 384 9.21 24.83 16.27
CA LEU A 384 10.29 24.16 15.56
C LEU A 384 10.77 25.03 14.41
N ARG A 385 12.08 25.01 14.16
CA ARG A 385 12.72 25.58 12.96
C ARG A 385 13.73 24.61 12.43
N ALA A 386 13.84 24.50 11.10
CA ALA A 386 14.85 23.69 10.47
C ALA A 386 15.78 24.54 9.60
N GLU A 387 17.08 24.30 9.72
CA GLU A 387 18.11 24.84 8.84
C GLU A 387 18.90 23.65 8.27
N GLY A 388 18.49 23.20 7.07
CA GLY A 388 18.93 21.91 6.54
C GLY A 388 18.52 20.76 7.46
N GLU A 389 19.50 19.98 7.92
CA GLU A 389 19.27 18.87 8.87
C GLU A 389 19.28 19.31 10.34
N THR A 390 19.65 20.55 10.65
CA THR A 390 19.63 21.06 12.02
C THR A 390 18.19 21.38 12.42
N LEU A 391 17.70 20.75 13.48
CA LEU A 391 16.39 21.03 14.06
C LEU A 391 16.58 21.85 15.35
N GLN A 392 15.96 23.02 15.40
CA GLN A 392 15.87 23.86 16.58
C GLN A 392 14.50 23.68 17.24
N VAL A 393 14.49 23.37 18.54
CA VAL A 393 13.31 23.24 19.39
C VAL A 393 13.27 24.43 20.34
N ILE A 394 12.31 25.34 20.12
CA ILE A 394 12.16 26.57 20.88
C ILE A 394 10.99 26.40 21.87
N LEU A 395 11.32 26.42 23.15
CA LEU A 395 10.41 26.23 24.28
C LEU A 395 9.98 27.59 24.89
N PRO A 396 8.91 27.64 25.70
CA PRO A 396 8.61 28.81 26.52
C PRO A 396 9.73 29.13 27.51
N ALA A 397 9.90 30.40 27.89
CA ALA A 397 10.88 30.82 28.90
C ALA A 397 10.67 30.09 30.23
N GLY A 398 11.75 29.53 30.81
CA GLY A 398 11.71 28.81 32.09
C GLY A 398 11.03 27.44 32.04
N TRP A 399 10.72 26.89 30.86
CA TRP A 399 10.09 25.59 30.73
C TRP A 399 10.99 24.44 31.18
N LEU A 400 12.28 24.47 30.84
CA LEU A 400 13.23 23.41 31.19
C LEU A 400 13.41 23.29 32.70
N SER A 401 13.45 24.42 33.41
CA SER A 401 13.54 24.44 34.88
C SER A 401 12.23 24.01 35.54
N GLN A 402 11.07 24.34 34.94
CA GLN A 402 9.76 23.91 35.43
C GLN A 402 9.52 22.39 35.24
N TYR A 403 10.13 21.77 34.22
CA TYR A 403 9.90 20.37 33.85
C TYR A 403 11.20 19.55 33.75
N PRO A 404 11.91 19.32 34.88
CA PRO A 404 13.26 18.74 34.88
C PRO A 404 13.33 17.35 34.23
N LEU A 405 12.32 16.49 34.44
CA LEU A 405 12.30 15.16 33.83
C LEU A 405 12.21 15.22 32.30
N ARG A 406 11.40 16.13 31.74
CA ARG A 406 11.31 16.28 30.29
C ARG A 406 12.54 16.98 29.72
N ALA A 407 13.16 17.88 30.47
CA ALA A 407 14.44 18.48 30.11
C ALA A 407 15.53 17.41 29.97
N GLU A 408 15.62 16.49 30.93
CA GLU A 408 16.55 15.34 30.87
C GLU A 408 16.27 14.43 29.66
N MET A 409 14.98 14.12 29.39
CA MET A 409 14.59 13.34 28.21
C MET A 409 14.98 14.03 26.89
N LEU A 410 14.82 15.36 26.80
CA LEU A 410 15.20 16.12 25.61
C LEU A 410 16.72 16.19 25.43
N GLU A 411 17.48 16.33 26.52
CA GLU A 411 18.94 16.29 26.47
C GLU A 411 19.43 14.91 25.99
N GLN A 412 18.84 13.83 26.52
CA GLN A 412 19.16 12.47 26.09
C GLN A 412 18.76 12.22 24.62
N GLU A 413 17.64 12.77 24.18
CA GLU A 413 17.22 12.73 22.77
C GLU A 413 18.20 13.46 21.85
N SER A 414 18.68 14.64 22.25
CA SER A 414 19.69 15.38 21.50
C SER A 414 20.98 14.57 21.34
N ARG A 415 21.41 13.86 22.40
CA ARG A 415 22.56 12.93 22.33
C ARG A 415 22.30 11.78 21.36
N TRP A 416 21.15 11.10 21.42
CA TRP A 416 20.83 10.02 20.50
C TRP A 416 20.79 10.47 19.03
N GLN A 417 20.20 11.64 18.74
CA GLN A 417 20.19 12.19 17.39
C GLN A 417 21.59 12.57 16.91
N SER A 418 22.46 13.07 17.80
CA SER A 418 23.85 13.40 17.44
C SER A 418 24.67 12.17 16.99
N TYR A 419 24.40 10.98 17.53
CA TYR A 419 25.10 9.75 17.16
C TYR A 419 24.85 9.31 15.71
N VAL A 420 23.76 9.79 15.11
CA VAL A 420 23.41 9.57 13.70
C VAL A 420 23.52 10.84 12.87
N HIS A 421 24.25 11.85 13.37
CA HIS A 421 24.48 13.14 12.71
C HIS A 421 23.21 13.94 12.40
N TRP A 422 22.23 13.90 13.31
CA TRP A 422 21.04 14.75 13.27
C TRP A 422 21.15 15.82 14.36
N PRO A 423 21.59 17.05 14.05
CA PRO A 423 21.75 18.09 15.06
C PRO A 423 20.39 18.50 15.62
N LEU A 424 20.25 18.45 16.96
CA LEU A 424 19.07 18.88 17.69
C LEU A 424 19.46 19.94 18.73
N ILE A 425 19.06 21.18 18.49
CA ILE A 425 19.32 22.33 19.36
C ILE A 425 18.05 22.61 20.17
N ILE A 426 18.19 22.78 21.49
CA ILE A 426 17.08 23.06 22.40
C ILE A 426 17.31 24.45 23.00
N GLU A 427 16.34 25.34 22.83
CA GLU A 427 16.41 26.74 23.28
C GLU A 427 15.12 27.15 23.98
N GLU A 428 15.20 28.16 24.84
CA GLU A 428 14.02 28.83 25.40
C GLU A 428 13.81 30.18 24.72
N SER A 429 12.56 30.56 24.51
CA SER A 429 12.20 31.88 24.03
C SER A 429 12.71 32.94 25.02
N PRO A 430 13.16 34.11 24.54
CA PRO A 430 13.46 35.22 25.42
C PRO A 430 12.21 35.60 26.24
N ALA A 431 12.42 35.94 27.51
CA ALA A 431 11.38 36.26 28.49
C ALA A 431 10.57 37.51 28.15
#